data_AF-A0A1Y3BK45-F1
#
_entry.id   AF-A0A1Y3BK45-F1
#
_cell.length_a   1.000
_cell.length_b   1.000
_cell.length_c   1.000
_cell.angle_alpha   90.00
_cell.angle_beta   90.00
_cell.angle_gamma   90.00
#
_symmetry.space_group_name_H-M   'P 1'
#
loop_
_entity.id
_entity.type
_entity.pdbx_description
1 polymer ?
#
loop_
_entity_poly.entity_id
_entity_poly.type
_entity_poly.pdbx_seq_one_letter_code
_entity_poly.pdbx_strand_id
1 'polypeptide(L)'
;MGAVKSNMGHTEGASGLCSVAKAIIIFEHKMIPANLHYNEPRPEIESLHKTIEPVVENQLFNGRIIGVNSFGVGGVNAHALLKINEKELNDDQYDIIDVIPRLVNVCGRTEEA
;
A
#
# COMPACT_ATOMS: atom_id res chain seq x y z
N MET A 1 -6.06 -3.80 10.28
CA MET A 1 -6.96 -3.61 9.13
C MET A 1 -7.06 -2.13 8.79
N GLY A 2 -6.87 -1.78 7.52
CA GLY A 2 -6.91 -0.40 7.03
C GLY A 2 -7.84 -0.20 5.84
N ALA A 3 -8.26 1.03 5.59
CA ALA A 3 -9.02 1.43 4.40
C ALA A 3 -8.44 2.73 3.83
N VAL A 4 -8.06 2.76 2.56
CA VAL A 4 -7.58 4.00 1.92
C VAL A 4 -8.67 5.08 1.88
N LYS A 5 -9.94 4.66 1.88
CA LYS A 5 -11.10 5.55 1.79
C LYS A 5 -11.23 6.52 2.96
N SER A 6 -10.70 6.20 4.14
CA SER A 6 -10.69 7.15 5.25
C SER A 6 -9.82 8.38 4.96
N ASN A 7 -8.80 8.25 4.11
CA ASN A 7 -7.82 9.31 3.85
C ASN A 7 -8.18 10.17 2.64
N MET A 8 -8.87 9.61 1.64
CA MET A 8 -9.11 10.26 0.34
C MET A 8 -10.54 10.10 -0.18
N GLY A 9 -11.46 9.55 0.61
CA GLY A 9 -12.83 9.29 0.20
C GLY A 9 -12.98 8.08 -0.73
N HIS A 10 -14.18 7.93 -1.29
CA HIS A 10 -14.53 6.80 -2.15
C HIS A 10 -14.40 7.20 -3.62
N THR A 11 -13.38 6.69 -4.31
CA THR A 11 -13.10 6.99 -5.73
C THR A 11 -13.85 6.09 -6.72
N GLU A 12 -14.98 5.54 -6.28
CA GLU A 12 -15.84 4.63 -7.06
C GLU A 12 -15.05 3.57 -7.85
N GLY A 13 -15.09 3.61 -9.18
CA GLY A 13 -14.41 2.65 -10.06
C GLY A 13 -12.90 2.56 -9.88
N ALA A 14 -12.25 3.61 -9.32
CA ALA A 14 -10.82 3.60 -9.01
C ALA A 14 -10.48 3.07 -7.61
N SER A 15 -11.48 2.75 -6.77
CA SER A 15 -11.26 2.40 -5.36
C SER A 15 -10.36 1.19 -5.15
N GLY A 16 -10.45 0.20 -6.03
CA GLY A 16 -9.58 -0.97 -6.02
C GLY A 16 -8.12 -0.58 -6.25
N LEU A 17 -7.86 0.22 -7.29
CA LEU A 17 -6.52 0.69 -7.64
C LEU A 17 -5.92 1.59 -6.56
N CYS A 18 -6.70 2.49 -5.95
CA CYS A 18 -6.22 3.28 -4.80
C CYS A 18 -5.80 2.39 -3.62
N SER A 19 -6.50 1.28 -3.39
CA SER A 19 -6.17 0.32 -2.32
C SER A 19 -4.92 -0.49 -2.66
N VAL A 20 -4.72 -0.86 -3.93
CA VAL A 20 -3.48 -1.50 -4.42
C VAL A 20 -2.30 -0.52 -4.30
N ALA A 21 -2.47 0.74 -4.69
CA ALA A 21 -1.44 1.77 -4.54
C ALA A 21 -1.02 1.95 -3.08
N LYS A 22 -1.99 2.01 -2.15
CA LYS A 22 -1.72 2.01 -0.70
C LYS A 22 -0.89 0.78 -0.29
N ALA A 23 -1.23 -0.41 -0.77
CA ALA A 23 -0.49 -1.63 -0.45
C ALA A 23 0.96 -1.61 -0.97
N ILE A 24 1.18 -1.12 -2.19
CA ILE A 24 2.53 -0.96 -2.77
C ILE A 24 3.35 0.01 -1.92
N ILE A 25 2.80 1.18 -1.58
CA ILE A 25 3.46 2.16 -0.72
C ILE A 25 3.80 1.56 0.66
N ILE A 26 2.91 0.75 1.24
CA ILE A 26 3.19 0.02 2.49
C ILE A 26 4.38 -0.93 2.33
N PHE A 27 4.47 -1.65 1.21
CA PHE A 27 5.58 -2.57 0.96
C PHE A 27 6.92 -1.85 0.82
N GLU A 28 6.95 -0.73 0.07
CA GLU A 28 8.16 0.08 -0.15
C GLU A 28 8.64 0.76 1.15
N HIS A 29 7.72 1.34 1.91
CA HIS A 29 8.06 2.11 3.13
C HIS A 29 8.00 1.28 4.41
N LYS A 30 7.59 0.01 4.34
CA LYS A 30 7.39 -0.89 5.48
C LYS A 30 6.51 -0.30 6.58
N MET A 31 5.55 0.57 6.23
CA MET A 31 4.70 1.27 7.20
C MET A 31 3.25 1.24 6.75
N ILE A 32 2.36 0.82 7.64
CA ILE A 32 0.91 0.89 7.45
C ILE A 32 0.43 2.26 7.94
N PRO A 33 -0.14 3.11 7.06
CA PRO A 33 -0.63 4.41 7.49
C PRO A 33 -1.97 4.28 8.21
N ALA A 34 -2.16 5.13 9.21
CA ALA A 34 -3.38 5.25 10.02
C ALA A 34 -4.64 5.47 9.16
N ASN A 35 -5.73 4.82 9.58
CA ASN A 35 -7.06 5.23 9.15
C ASN A 35 -7.45 6.52 9.85
N LEU A 36 -8.10 7.43 9.12
CA LEU A 36 -8.68 8.63 9.71
C LEU A 36 -10.10 8.36 10.20
N HIS A 37 -10.59 9.24 11.08
CA HIS A 37 -11.97 9.26 11.57
C HIS A 37 -12.42 7.97 12.30
N TYR A 38 -11.47 7.21 12.84
CA TYR A 38 -11.76 6.08 13.71
C TYR A 38 -11.70 6.53 15.17
N ASN A 39 -12.81 6.43 15.89
CA ASN A 39 -12.90 6.77 17.32
C ASN A 39 -13.19 5.52 18.16
N GLU A 40 -14.34 4.90 17.89
CA GLU A 40 -14.82 3.73 18.60
C GLU A 40 -15.28 2.66 17.61
N PRO A 41 -15.18 1.37 17.98
CA PRO A 41 -15.69 0.29 17.15
C PRO A 41 -17.20 0.38 16.99
N ARG A 42 -17.71 -0.04 15.83
CA ARG A 42 -19.16 -0.18 15.64
C ARG A 42 -19.69 -1.35 16.49
N PRO A 43 -20.76 -1.17 17.28
CA PRO A 43 -21.30 -2.22 18.16
C PRO A 43 -21.62 -3.53 17.41
N GLU A 44 -22.05 -3.43 16.16
CA GLU A 44 -22.46 -4.58 15.33
C GLU A 44 -21.28 -5.50 14.95
N ILE A 45 -20.04 -5.01 15.10
CA ILE A 45 -18.81 -5.75 14.76
C ILE A 45 -17.86 -5.90 15.95
N GLU A 46 -18.30 -5.59 17.17
CA GLU A 46 -17.47 -5.66 18.39
C GLU A 46 -16.81 -7.04 18.57
N SER A 47 -17.53 -8.11 18.20
CA SER A 47 -17.04 -9.49 18.24
C SER A 47 -15.79 -9.74 17.38
N LEU A 48 -15.61 -8.97 16.30
CA LEU A 48 -14.46 -9.10 15.39
C LEU A 48 -13.18 -8.47 15.95
N HIS A 49 -13.27 -7.56 16.93
CA HIS A 49 -12.11 -6.86 17.49
C HIS A 49 -11.14 -7.79 18.23
N LYS A 50 -11.59 -8.98 18.65
CA LYS A 50 -10.71 -10.01 19.22
C LYS A 50 -9.74 -10.62 18.20
N THR A 51 -10.04 -10.47 16.92
CA THR A 51 -9.31 -11.10 15.81
C THR A 51 -8.80 -10.11 14.76
N ILE A 52 -9.35 -8.89 14.76
CA ILE A 52 -9.06 -7.87 13.75
C ILE A 52 -8.86 -6.53 14.46
N GLU A 53 -7.63 -6.03 14.40
CA GLU A 53 -7.29 -4.73 14.97
C GLU A 53 -7.28 -3.65 13.86
N PRO A 54 -8.02 -2.54 13.99
CA PRO A 54 -7.94 -1.43 13.05
C PRO A 54 -6.62 -0.67 13.21
N VAL A 55 -6.06 -0.17 12.10
CA VAL A 55 -4.84 0.64 12.12
C VAL A 55 -5.20 2.08 12.44
N VAL A 56 -5.04 2.49 13.70
CA VAL A 56 -5.41 3.82 14.21
C VAL A 56 -4.23 4.79 14.28
N GLU A 57 -3.02 4.25 14.33
CA GLU A 57 -1.75 4.99 14.25
C GLU A 57 -0.87 4.34 13.18
N ASN A 58 0.12 5.10 12.69
CA ASN A 58 1.11 4.56 11.77
C ASN A 58 1.87 3.44 12.47
N GLN A 59 1.95 2.27 11.84
CA GLN A 59 2.60 1.09 12.42
C GLN A 59 3.52 0.41 11.42
N LEU A 60 4.57 -0.24 11.92
CA LEU A 60 5.51 -0.98 11.10
C LEU A 60 4.81 -2.19 10.44
N PHE A 61 5.01 -2.38 9.14
CA PHE A 61 4.53 -3.54 8.41
C PHE A 61 5.61 -4.62 8.38
N ASN A 62 5.46 -5.63 9.25
CA ASN A 62 6.33 -6.80 9.30
C ASN A 62 5.78 -8.00 8.50
N GLY A 63 4.66 -7.80 7.80
CA GLY A 63 4.02 -8.85 7.00
C GLY A 63 4.67 -9.04 5.64
N ARG A 64 4.20 -10.06 4.91
CA ARG A 64 4.59 -10.34 3.53
C ARG A 64 3.45 -10.24 2.52
N ILE A 65 2.22 -10.30 3.00
CA ILE A 65 1.01 -10.38 2.19
C ILE A 65 0.03 -9.33 2.65
N ILE A 66 -0.59 -8.62 1.70
CA ILE A 66 -1.70 -7.69 1.92
C ILE A 66 -2.89 -8.17 1.09
N GLY A 67 -4.05 -8.29 1.74
CA GLY A 67 -5.32 -8.51 1.06
C GLY A 67 -6.00 -7.18 0.70
N VAL A 68 -6.58 -7.11 -0.49
CA VAL A 68 -7.34 -5.96 -0.99
C VAL A 68 -8.74 -6.40 -1.36
N ASN A 69 -9.76 -5.70 -0.85
CA ASN A 69 -11.16 -5.92 -1.15
C ASN A 69 -11.73 -4.74 -1.95
N SER A 70 -12.55 -5.02 -2.96
CA SER A 70 -13.32 -4.02 -3.70
C SER A 70 -14.71 -4.57 -4.03
N PHE A 71 -15.75 -3.90 -3.52
CA PHE A 71 -17.14 -4.31 -3.67
C PHE A 71 -17.92 -3.22 -4.40
N GLY A 72 -18.49 -3.57 -5.56
CA GLY A 72 -19.31 -2.67 -6.35
C GLY A 72 -20.76 -2.66 -5.86
N VAL A 73 -21.41 -1.51 -5.94
CA VAL A 73 -22.82 -1.34 -5.52
C VAL A 73 -23.78 -2.29 -6.24
N GLY A 74 -23.46 -2.70 -7.48
CA GLY A 74 -24.22 -3.68 -8.26
C GLY A 74 -24.01 -5.14 -7.84
N GLY A 75 -23.27 -5.41 -6.77
CA GLY A 75 -23.03 -6.77 -6.24
C GLY A 75 -21.83 -7.50 -6.84
N VAL A 76 -21.06 -6.87 -7.73
CA VAL A 76 -19.81 -7.43 -8.27
C VAL A 76 -18.69 -7.22 -7.26
N ASN A 77 -18.05 -8.32 -6.84
CA ASN A 77 -17.03 -8.32 -5.81
C ASN A 77 -15.70 -8.79 -6.36
N ALA A 78 -14.60 -8.18 -5.91
CA ALA A 78 -13.24 -8.58 -6.23
C ALA A 78 -12.38 -8.63 -4.96
N HIS A 79 -11.49 -9.61 -4.90
CA HIS A 79 -10.48 -9.79 -3.86
C HIS A 79 -9.14 -10.13 -4.49
N ALA A 80 -8.06 -9.53 -3.98
CA ALA A 80 -6.70 -9.80 -4.43
C ALA A 80 -5.76 -9.96 -3.23
N LEU A 81 -4.81 -10.89 -3.36
CA LEU A 81 -3.69 -11.04 -2.45
C LEU A 81 -2.42 -10.53 -3.14
N LEU A 82 -1.74 -9.59 -2.49
CA LEU A 82 -0.49 -9.03 -2.96
C LEU A 82 0.64 -9.53 -2.07
N LYS A 83 1.70 -10.07 -2.67
CA LYS A 83 2.92 -10.47 -1.95
C LYS A 83 4.02 -9.45 -2.24
N ILE A 84 4.76 -9.08 -1.20
CA ILE A 84 5.91 -8.20 -1.33
C ILE A 84 7.02 -8.82 -2.19
N ASN A 85 7.71 -7.98 -2.95
CA ASN A 85 8.98 -8.36 -3.56
C ASN A 85 10.08 -8.34 -2.49
N GLU A 86 10.65 -9.51 -2.19
CA GLU A 86 11.68 -9.68 -1.17
C GLU A 86 13.10 -9.49 -1.72
N LYS A 87 13.24 -9.08 -2.99
CA LYS A 87 14.55 -8.80 -3.57
C LYS A 87 15.21 -7.64 -2.84
N GLU A 88 16.24 -7.95 -2.07
CA GLU A 88 17.15 -6.96 -1.53
C GLU A 88 18.14 -6.54 -2.62
N LEU A 89 18.30 -5.23 -2.79
CA LEU A 89 19.39 -4.68 -3.58
C LEU A 89 20.63 -4.70 -2.70
N ASN A 90 21.62 -5.51 -3.09
CA ASN A 90 22.92 -5.51 -2.44
C ASN A 90 23.97 -5.00 -3.45
N ASP A 91 25.05 -4.42 -2.94
CA ASP A 91 26.11 -3.87 -3.80
C ASP A 91 26.82 -4.98 -4.58
N ASP A 92 26.83 -6.21 -4.06
CA ASP A 92 27.40 -7.40 -4.70
C ASP A 92 26.61 -7.90 -5.92
N GLN A 93 25.36 -7.47 -6.11
CA GLN A 93 24.54 -7.84 -7.28
C GLN A 93 24.95 -7.10 -8.55
N TYR A 94 25.77 -6.06 -8.42
CA TYR A 94 26.30 -5.32 -9.53
C TYR A 94 27.82 -5.49 -9.49
N ASP A 95 28.41 -5.98 -10.59
CA ASP A 95 29.85 -5.86 -10.82
C ASP A 95 30.18 -4.37 -11.06
N ILE A 96 30.09 -3.55 -10.01
CA ILE A 96 30.52 -2.16 -10.03
C ILE A 96 32.04 -2.21 -9.94
N ILE A 97 32.66 -2.39 -11.10
CA ILE A 97 34.09 -2.25 -11.28
C ILE A 97 34.41 -0.77 -11.07
N ASP A 98 34.79 -0.38 -9.85
CA ASP A 98 35.24 0.96 -9.44
C ASP A 98 34.22 2.12 -9.51
N VAL A 99 34.63 3.27 -8.95
CA VAL A 99 33.91 4.56 -9.02
C VAL A 99 34.06 5.17 -10.41
N ILE A 100 33.46 4.53 -11.40
CA ILE A 100 33.40 5.04 -12.78
C ILE A 100 32.14 5.87 -12.99
N PRO A 101 32.23 7.03 -13.68
CA PRO A 101 31.08 7.87 -13.96
C PRO A 101 30.00 7.08 -14.72
N ARG A 102 28.74 7.37 -14.42
CA ARG A 102 27.57 6.81 -15.12
C ARG A 102 26.90 7.90 -15.91
N LEU A 103 26.66 7.66 -17.20
CA LEU A 103 25.84 8.53 -18.01
C LEU A 103 24.37 8.17 -17.76
N VAL A 104 23.60 9.14 -17.26
CA VAL A 104 22.14 9.03 -17.16
C VAL A 104 21.56 9.95 -18.22
N ASN A 105 20.95 9.37 -19.25
CA ASN A 105 20.27 10.13 -20.28
C ASN A 105 18.80 10.32 -19.89
N VAL A 106 18.32 11.56 -19.97
CA VAL A 106 16.93 11.93 -19.72
C VAL A 106 16.40 12.75 -20.90
N CYS A 107 15.09 12.64 -21.15
CA CYS A 107 14.39 13.39 -22.20
C CYS A 107 12.98 13.70 -21.70
N GLY A 108 12.53 14.94 -21.90
CA GLY A 108 11.26 15.43 -21.39
C GLY A 108 10.57 16.38 -22.36
N ARG A 109 9.28 16.63 -22.08
CA ARG A 109 8.44 17.53 -22.90
C ARG A 109 8.68 19.01 -22.57
N THR A 110 9.12 19.30 -21.35
CA THR A 110 9.45 20.65 -20.84
C THR A 110 10.79 20.58 -20.10
N GLU A 111 11.38 21.73 -19.75
CA GLU A 111 12.69 21.76 -19.06
C GLU A 111 12.64 21.16 -17.65
N GLU A 112 11.46 21.15 -17.01
CA GLU A 112 11.27 20.60 -15.67
C GLU A 112 11.11 19.08 -15.63
N ALA A 113 10.85 18.43 -16.78
CA ALA A 113 10.52 17.01 -16.91
C ALA A 113 11.70 16.20 -17.47
#